data_AF-A0A0W1RD06-F1
#
_entry.id   AF-A0A0W1RD06-F1
#
_cell.length_a   1.000
_cell.length_b   1.000
_cell.length_c   1.000
_cell.angle_alpha   90.00
_cell.angle_beta   90.00
_cell.angle_gamma   90.00
#
_symmetry.space_group_name_H-M   'P 1'
#
loop_
_entity.id
_entity.type
_entity.pdbx_description
1 polymer ?
#
loop_
_entity_poly.entity_id
_entity_poly.type
_entity_poly.pdbx_seq_one_letter_code
_entity_poly.pdbx_strand_id
1 'polypeptide(L)' 'MSRQYVHLSETVEEARTVGQRHASEPVVLAVDTQTMIRDGYRIDKRGEGTFTVEGVPAKYLERLTGSVER' A
#
# COMPACT_ATOMS: atom_id res chain seq x y z
N MET A 1 5.94 -22.93 -5.94
CA MET A 1 5.47 -21.71 -6.62
C MET A 1 4.96 -20.75 -5.56
N SER A 2 5.81 -19.80 -5.14
CA SER A 2 5.42 -18.79 -4.16
C SER A 2 4.59 -17.73 -4.88
N ARG A 3 3.28 -17.64 -4.61
CA ARG A 3 2.50 -16.48 -5.06
C ARG A 3 3.11 -15.24 -4.41
N GLN A 4 3.50 -14.26 -5.22
CA GLN A 4 3.98 -12.99 -4.70
C GLN A 4 2.75 -12.17 -4.30
N TYR A 5 2.70 -11.74 -3.04
CA TYR A 5 1.65 -10.87 -2.53
C TYR A 5 2.23 -9.48 -2.29
N VAL A 6 1.48 -8.46 -2.70
CA VAL A 6 1.76 -7.07 -2.34
C VAL A 6 1.32 -6.87 -0.90
N HIS A 7 2.20 -6.30 -0.09
CA HIS A 7 1.93 -5.96 1.30
C HIS A 7 1.47 -4.51 1.38
N LEU A 8 0.38 -4.27 2.08
CA LEU A 8 -0.17 -2.96 2.35
C LEU A 8 -0.06 -2.66 3.85
N SER A 9 0.24 -1.42 4.19
CA SER A 9 0.18 -0.90 5.56
C SER A 9 -1.16 -0.23 5.80
N GLU A 10 -1.66 -0.32 7.02
CA GLU A 10 -2.92 0.31 7.46
C GLU A 10 -2.77 1.83 7.50
N THR A 11 -1.59 2.33 7.89
CA THR A 11 -1.32 3.75 8.03
C THR A 11 -0.17 4.25 7.15
N VAL A 12 -0.18 5.55 6.85
CA VAL A 12 0.89 6.23 6.11
C VAL A 12 2.22 6.18 6.87
N GLU A 13 2.18 6.28 8.20
CA GLU A 13 3.38 6.25 9.05
C GLU A 13 4.07 4.89 9.01
N GLU A 14 3.29 3.80 9.08
CA GLU A 14 3.81 2.45 8.91
C GLU A 14 4.38 2.25 7.50
N ALA A 15 3.67 2.70 6.46
CA ALA A 15 4.15 2.61 5.08
C ALA A 15 5.49 3.35 4.89
N ARG A 16 5.63 4.55 5.48
CA ARG A 16 6.90 5.31 5.48
C ARG A 16 8.00 4.57 6.22
N THR A 17 7.71 4.04 7.41
CA THR A 17 8.69 3.30 8.23
C THR A 17 9.21 2.06 7.50
N VAL A 18 8.34 1.31 6.83
CA VAL A 18 8.73 0.16 6.01
C VAL A 18 9.53 0.61 4.79
N GLY A 19 9.09 1.66 4.08
CA GLY A 19 9.78 2.20 2.91
C GLY A 19 11.19 2.73 3.22
N GLN A 20 11.38 3.35 4.39
CA GLN A 20 12.66 3.88 4.86
C GLN A 20 13.76 2.82 5.00
N ARG A 21 13.39 1.54 5.12
CA ARG A 21 14.34 0.42 5.12
C ARG A 21 15.04 0.23 3.77
N HIS A 22 14.47 0.79 2.70
CA HIS A 22 14.95 0.62 1.33
C HIS A 22 15.40 1.94 0.68
N ALA A 23 14.82 3.08 1.09
CA ALA A 23 15.15 4.39 0.55
C ALA A 23 15.00 5.49 1.62
N SER A 24 15.91 6.46 1.66
CA SER A 24 15.84 7.58 2.61
C SER A 24 14.58 8.44 2.44
N GLU A 25 14.10 8.57 1.20
CA GLU A 25 12.88 9.30 0.86
C GLU A 25 11.89 8.36 0.14
N PRO A 26 11.11 7.55 0.87
CA PRO A 26 10.19 6.59 0.25
C PRO A 26 8.97 7.30 -0.34
N VAL A 27 8.56 6.87 -1.53
CA VAL A 27 7.28 7.26 -2.11
C VAL A 27 6.18 6.42 -1.49
N VAL A 28 5.19 7.06 -0.88
CA VAL A 28 4.00 6.38 -0.36
C VAL A 28 2.88 6.45 -1.38
N LEU A 29 2.27 5.30 -1.67
CA LEU A 29 1.10 5.17 -2.52
C LEU A 29 -0.11 4.84 -1.64
N ALA A 30 -1.15 5.66 -1.71
CA ALA A 30 -2.47 5.32 -1.19
C ALA A 30 -3.14 4.33 -2.15
N VAL A 31 -3.84 3.37 -1.57
CA VAL A 31 -4.58 2.34 -2.32
C VAL A 31 -6.06 2.48 -2.01
N ASP A 32 -6.90 2.66 -3.04
CA ASP A 32 -8.35 2.64 -2.88
C ASP A 32 -8.85 1.20 -2.67
N THR A 33 -8.69 0.70 -1.44
CA THR A 33 -9.10 -0.64 -1.03
C THR A 33 -10.62 -0.81 -1.09
N GLN A 34 -11.39 0.27 -0.90
CA GLN A 34 -12.85 0.22 -0.95
C GLN A 34 -13.33 -0.12 -2.37
N THR A 35 -12.82 0.58 -3.39
CA THR A 35 -13.17 0.29 -4.78
C THR A 35 -12.60 -1.06 -5.22
N MET A 36 -11.38 -1.42 -4.78
CA MET A 36 -10.83 -2.76 -5.04
C MET A 36 -11.75 -3.89 -4.56
N ILE A 37 -12.26 -3.80 -3.32
CA ILE A 37 -13.16 -4.82 -2.77
C ILE A 37 -14.48 -4.86 -3.57
N ARG A 38 -15.03 -3.70 -3.95
CA ARG A 38 -16.25 -3.61 -4.78
C ARG A 38 -16.05 -4.24 -6.16
N ASP A 39 -14.87 -4.08 -6.75
CA ASP A 39 -14.49 -4.66 -8.05
C ASP A 39 -14.08 -6.16 -7.93
N GLY A 40 -14.19 -6.76 -6.74
CA GLY A 40 -13.98 -8.19 -6.52
C GLY A 40 -12.56 -8.61 -6.15
N TYR A 41 -11.67 -7.66 -5.85
CA TYR A 41 -10.31 -7.97 -5.38
C TYR A 41 -10.32 -8.41 -3.91
N ARG A 42 -9.57 -9.47 -3.62
CA ARG A 42 -9.43 -9.99 -2.26
C ARG A 42 -8.27 -9.31 -1.53
N ILE A 43 -8.56 -8.82 -0.33
CA ILE A 43 -7.59 -8.23 0.59
C ILE A 43 -7.60 -9.02 1.89
N ASP A 44 -6.52 -9.72 2.19
CA ASP A 44 -6.39 -10.56 3.38
C ASP A 44 -5.59 -9.83 4.47
N LYS A 45 -6.17 -9.69 5.68
CA LYS A 45 -5.47 -9.11 6.83
C LYS A 45 -4.38 -10.06 7.36
N ARG A 46 -3.22 -9.50 7.67
CA ARG A 46 -2.04 -10.19 8.22
C ARG A 46 -1.63 -9.53 9.52
N GLY A 47 -2.10 -10.06 10.65
CA GLY A 47 -1.79 -9.49 11.96
C GLY A 47 -2.36 -8.09 12.14
N GLU A 48 -1.63 -7.24 12.84
CA GLU A 48 -1.99 -5.84 13.11
C GLU A 48 -1.35 -4.93 12.08
N GLY A 49 -2.11 -3.99 11.51
CA GLY A 49 -1.56 -2.98 10.60
C GLY A 49 -1.17 -3.45 9.20
N THR A 50 -1.19 -4.76 8.89
CA THR A 50 -0.70 -5.28 7.60
C THR A 50 -1.77 -6.05 6.84
N PHE A 51 -1.81 -5.87 5.53
CA PHE A 51 -2.70 -6.58 4.61
C PHE A 51 -1.94 -7.11 3.41
N THR A 52 -2.49 -8.14 2.76
CA THR A 52 -1.91 -8.76 1.55
C THR A 52 -2.92 -8.85 0.43
N VAL A 53 -2.48 -8.54 -0.79
CA VAL A 53 -3.27 -8.63 -2.03
C VAL A 53 -2.44 -9.29 -3.13
N GLU A 54 -3.09 -9.98 -4.06
CA GLU A 54 -2.38 -10.62 -5.19
C GLU A 54 -1.77 -9.59 -6.15
N GLY A 55 -2.41 -8.43 -6.27
CA GLY A 55 -1.91 -7.30 -7.06
C GLY A 55 -2.80 -6.09 -6.92
N VAL A 56 -2.22 -4.91 -7.12
CA VAL A 56 -2.94 -3.63 -7.12
C VAL A 56 -2.86 -3.01 -8.50
N PRO A 57 -3.96 -3.00 -9.27
CA PRO A 57 -4.01 -2.27 -10.53
C PRO A 57 -3.75 -0.78 -10.34
N ALA A 58 -3.04 -0.16 -11.30
CA ALA A 58 -2.64 1.24 -11.22
C ALA A 58 -3.81 2.22 -11.06
N LYS A 59 -5.02 1.86 -11.52
CA LYS A 59 -6.23 2.69 -11.38
C LYS A 59 -6.66 2.93 -9.92
N TYR A 60 -6.16 2.12 -8.97
CA TYR A 60 -6.44 2.27 -7.54
C TYR A 60 -5.26 2.87 -6.77
N LEU A 61 -4.17 3.23 -7.45
CA LEU A 61 -2.98 3.81 -6.83
C LEU A 61 -3.02 5.32 -6.95
N GLU A 62 -2.87 6.00 -5.83
CA GLU A 62 -2.67 7.44 -5.77
C GLU A 62 -1.36 7.74 -5.05
N ARG A 63 -0.54 8.61 -5.61
CA ARG A 63 0.70 9.02 -4.95
C ARG A 63 0.38 10.04 -3.87
N LEU A 64 0.73 9.74 -2.62
CA LEU A 64 0.71 10.74 -1.56
C LEU A 64 1.88 11.68 -1.78
N THR A 65 1.64 12.78 -2.48
CA THR A 65 2.56 13.91 -2.51
C THR A 65 2.50 14.58 -1.14
N GLY A 66 3.53 14.39 -0.32
CA GLY A 66 3.78 15.32 0.77
C GLY A 66 4.01 16.70 0.14
N SER A 67 3.17 17.68 0.49
CA SER A 67 3.43 19.08 0.17
C SER A 67 4.76 19.45 0.79
N VAL A 68 5.84 19.43 -0.01
CA VAL A 68 7.01 20.23 0.29
C VAL A 68 6.58 21.66 -0.04
N GLU A 69 6.02 22.34 0.95
CA GLU A 69 6.04 23.81 0.94
C GLU A 69 7.52 24.18 0.79
N ARG A 70 7.86 24.70 -0.39
CA ARG A 70 9.16 25.32 -0.67
C ARG A 70 9.25 26.66 0.03
#